data_AF-A0A4V2JHF0-F1
#
_entry.id   AF-A0A4V2JHF0-F1
#
_cell.length_a   1.000
_cell.length_b   1.000
_cell.length_c   1.000
_cell.angle_alpha   90.00
_cell.angle_beta   90.00
_cell.angle_gamma   90.00
#
_symmetry.space_group_name_H-M   'P 1'
#
loop_
_entity.id
_entity.type
_entity.pdbx_description
1 polymer ?
#
loop_
_entity_poly.entity_id
_entity_poly.type
_entity_poly.pdbx_seq_one_letter_code
_entity_poly.pdbx_strand_id
1 'polypeptide(L)'
;FLHSLDKEAGTYTIPWALRLTGRLDAGALRAALGDVVARHEVLRTVFPEVDGEPYQRVLAAADARPELDEIAGPASLAGLRPVLDEAARHRFDLATELPVRGRLYRLGESGDEFVLLLLFHHIACDGWSYAPLAHDLMAAYEARCAGAAPELPALPVQYADYTLWQRELLGDENDPESVLARQVAYWKEQLAGLPERIELPTDRPRPAVASQRGDMVRFEWDAELHGKLSELARAEGASLFMVLQAGLAVLLSRLGAGDDIPIGMPIAGRTDEALDDLVGFFVNTLVMRTDTSGNPSFRELLGRVRETALGAYANQDVPFEHLVEVLNPERSMSHHPLFQVSLAVQNAADVDLRVPGLRIGAQLLS
;
A
#
# COMPACT_ATOMS: atom_id res chain seq x y z
N PHE A 1 16.15 4.41 -0.90
CA PHE A 1 16.35 5.87 -0.76
C PHE A 1 15.38 6.56 0.22
N LEU A 2 14.05 6.52 0.02
CA LEU A 2 13.12 7.22 0.94
C LEU A 2 13.20 6.70 2.39
N HIS A 3 13.28 5.37 2.57
CA HIS A 3 13.52 4.75 3.88
C HIS A 3 14.79 5.27 4.57
N SER A 4 15.90 5.50 3.84
CA SER A 4 17.14 6.02 4.43
C SER A 4 17.08 7.50 4.82
N LEU A 5 16.10 8.25 4.28
CA LEU A 5 15.87 9.65 4.63
C LEU A 5 14.89 9.81 5.80
N ASP A 6 14.08 8.79 6.09
CA ASP A 6 13.19 8.76 7.24
C ASP A 6 14.00 8.54 8.53
N LYS A 7 14.28 9.65 9.23
CA LYS A 7 15.13 9.65 10.43
C LYS A 7 14.33 9.52 11.73
N GLU A 8 13.00 9.68 11.70
CA GLU A 8 12.20 9.83 12.92
C GLU A 8 10.93 8.97 12.98
N ALA A 9 10.46 8.36 11.89
CA ALA A 9 9.20 7.63 11.87
C ALA A 9 9.30 6.21 11.27
N GLY A 10 8.36 5.36 11.66
CA GLY A 10 8.06 4.10 10.96
C GLY A 10 7.09 4.34 9.80
N THR A 11 7.33 5.38 8.98
CA THR A 11 6.36 5.81 7.94
C THR A 11 6.04 4.70 6.93
N TYR A 12 6.97 3.78 6.72
CA TYR A 12 6.82 2.63 5.83
C TYR A 12 6.53 1.31 6.58
N THR A 13 6.18 1.39 7.86
CA THR A 13 5.73 0.24 8.65
C THR A 13 4.21 0.15 8.57
N ILE A 14 3.72 -1.02 8.16
CA ILE A 14 2.32 -1.37 8.02
C ILE A 14 1.91 -2.21 9.23
N PRO A 15 1.19 -1.65 10.22
CA PRO A 15 0.78 -2.40 11.38
C PRO A 15 -0.57 -3.09 11.16
N TRP A 16 -0.60 -4.40 11.40
CA TRP A 16 -1.80 -5.22 11.36
C TRP A 16 -2.10 -5.80 12.74
N ALA A 17 -3.08 -5.19 13.42
CA ALA A 17 -3.47 -5.54 14.78
C ALA A 17 -4.82 -6.27 14.80
N LEU A 18 -4.79 -7.58 15.05
CA LEU A 18 -5.97 -8.45 15.10
C LEU A 18 -6.33 -8.78 16.56
N ARG A 19 -7.58 -8.55 16.95
CA ARG A 19 -8.11 -9.06 18.21
C ARG A 19 -8.52 -10.52 18.03
N LEU A 20 -8.00 -11.40 18.88
CA LEU A 20 -8.33 -12.82 18.90
C LEU A 20 -9.02 -13.16 20.22
N THR A 21 -10.11 -13.90 20.17
CA THR A 21 -10.83 -14.35 21.37
C THR A 21 -11.11 -15.84 21.29
N GLY A 22 -10.70 -16.58 22.31
CA GLY A 22 -10.86 -18.02 22.42
C GLY A 22 -9.57 -18.75 22.77
N ARG A 23 -9.51 -20.04 22.43
CA ARG A 23 -8.35 -20.88 22.71
C ARG A 23 -7.29 -20.71 21.62
N LEU A 24 -6.24 -19.97 21.94
CA LEU A 24 -5.10 -19.72 21.05
C LEU A 24 -3.94 -20.67 21.38
N ASP A 25 -3.42 -21.36 20.36
CA ASP A 25 -2.14 -22.06 20.44
C ASP A 25 -1.03 -21.15 19.89
N ALA A 26 -0.29 -20.50 20.79
CA ALA A 26 0.80 -19.60 20.40
C ALA A 26 1.95 -20.31 19.66
N GLY A 27 2.15 -21.61 19.93
CA GLY A 27 3.14 -22.43 19.23
C GLY A 27 2.73 -22.68 17.77
N ALA A 28 1.46 -23.05 17.56
CA ALA A 28 0.89 -23.20 16.23
C ALA A 28 0.89 -21.87 15.45
N LEU A 29 0.57 -20.74 16.11
CA LEU A 29 0.62 -19.42 15.48
C LEU A 29 2.03 -19.02 15.04
N ARG A 30 3.04 -19.28 15.89
CA ARG A 30 4.45 -19.05 15.53
C ARG A 30 4.88 -19.90 14.35
N ALA A 31 4.49 -21.18 14.34
CA ALA A 31 4.80 -22.07 13.23
C ALA A 31 4.10 -21.62 11.93
N ALA A 32 2.84 -21.22 12.02
CA ALA A 32 2.04 -20.73 10.90
C ALA A 32 2.64 -19.46 10.28
N LEU A 33 3.06 -18.49 11.10
CA LEU A 33 3.75 -17.30 10.61
C LEU A 33 5.06 -17.69 9.89
N GLY A 34 5.80 -18.66 10.42
CA GLY A 34 6.97 -19.23 9.76
C GLY A 34 6.67 -19.89 8.42
N ASP A 35 5.51 -20.54 8.27
CA ASP A 35 5.07 -21.15 7.00
C ASP A 35 4.70 -20.09 5.95
N VAL A 36 4.03 -19.01 6.36
CA VAL A 36 3.71 -17.86 5.48
C VAL A 36 5.00 -17.21 4.98
N VAL A 37 5.98 -16.97 5.87
CA VAL A 37 7.29 -16.42 5.50
C VAL A 37 8.08 -17.38 4.60
N ALA A 38 7.95 -18.70 4.80
CA ALA A 38 8.57 -19.68 3.92
C ALA A 38 7.97 -19.66 2.50
N ARG A 39 6.64 -19.53 2.43
CA ARG A 39 5.85 -19.52 1.19
C ARG A 39 6.09 -18.28 0.32
N HIS A 40 6.18 -17.10 0.94
CA HIS A 40 6.35 -15.82 0.25
C HIS A 40 7.79 -15.33 0.37
N GLU A 41 8.56 -15.43 -0.71
CA GLU A 41 10.00 -15.09 -0.69
C GLU A 41 10.28 -13.66 -0.24
N VAL A 42 9.41 -12.72 -0.59
CA VAL A 42 9.55 -11.31 -0.24
C VAL A 42 9.58 -11.09 1.29
N LEU A 43 8.87 -11.92 2.07
CA LEU A 43 8.85 -11.83 3.52
C LEU A 43 10.13 -12.36 4.20
N ARG A 44 10.93 -13.13 3.45
CA ARG A 44 12.26 -13.61 3.86
C ARG A 44 13.38 -12.95 3.05
N THR A 45 13.12 -11.79 2.45
CA THR A 45 14.10 -11.05 1.66
C THR A 45 14.65 -9.87 2.45
N VAL A 46 15.98 -9.77 2.47
CA VAL A 46 16.71 -8.59 2.99
C VAL A 46 17.35 -7.83 1.84
N PHE A 47 17.70 -6.57 2.07
CA PHE A 47 18.14 -5.60 1.06
C PHE A 47 19.51 -4.99 1.40
N PRO A 48 20.59 -5.81 1.44
CA PRO A 48 21.94 -5.29 1.63
C PRO A 48 22.41 -4.52 0.40
N GLU A 49 23.44 -3.70 0.59
CA GLU A 49 24.09 -2.93 -0.46
C GLU A 49 25.47 -3.51 -0.80
N VAL A 50 25.82 -3.52 -2.09
CA VAL A 50 27.17 -3.80 -2.59
C VAL A 50 27.57 -2.63 -3.48
N ASP A 51 28.71 -2.00 -3.19
CA ASP A 51 29.21 -0.83 -3.92
C ASP A 51 28.20 0.33 -4.04
N GLY A 52 27.30 0.47 -3.06
CA GLY A 52 26.26 1.51 -3.01
C GLY A 52 24.95 1.12 -3.71
N GLU A 53 24.88 -0.06 -4.33
CA GLU A 53 23.69 -0.56 -5.00
C GLU A 53 22.96 -1.60 -4.13
N PRO A 54 21.70 -1.37 -3.74
CA PRO A 54 20.91 -2.34 -3.00
C PRO A 54 20.47 -3.49 -3.91
N TYR A 55 20.41 -4.71 -3.36
CA TYR A 55 19.87 -5.87 -4.08
C TYR A 55 19.00 -6.74 -3.17
N GLN A 56 18.09 -7.49 -3.78
CA GLN A 56 17.25 -8.45 -3.06
C GLN A 56 18.05 -9.71 -2.74
N ARG A 57 18.22 -10.01 -1.45
CA ARG A 57 18.79 -11.28 -0.96
C ARG A 57 17.70 -12.09 -0.28
N VAL A 58 17.15 -13.03 -1.03
CA VAL A 58 16.18 -14.01 -0.50
C VAL A 58 16.91 -15.00 0.41
N LEU A 59 16.55 -15.06 1.69
CA LEU A 59 17.13 -15.98 2.67
C LEU A 59 16.48 -17.35 2.59
N ALA A 60 17.19 -18.43 2.92
CA ALA A 60 16.58 -19.76 3.02
C ALA A 60 15.51 -19.78 4.12
N ALA A 61 14.38 -20.45 3.87
CA ALA A 61 13.26 -20.48 4.81
C ALA A 61 13.62 -21.04 6.21
N ALA A 62 14.61 -21.93 6.30
CA ALA A 62 15.12 -22.46 7.56
C ALA A 62 15.82 -21.40 8.43
N ASP A 63 16.42 -20.39 7.80
CA ASP A 63 17.19 -19.32 8.44
C ASP A 63 16.34 -18.05 8.65
N ALA A 64 15.15 -17.97 8.05
CA ALA A 64 14.27 -16.81 8.04
C ALA A 64 13.01 -17.02 8.90
N ARG A 65 13.20 -17.38 10.18
CA ARG A 65 12.08 -17.53 11.13
C ARG A 65 11.68 -16.14 11.66
N PRO A 66 10.43 -15.69 11.43
CA PRO A 66 9.98 -14.40 11.93
C PRO A 66 9.86 -14.41 13.46
N GLU A 67 10.17 -13.28 14.08
CA GLU A 67 9.94 -13.06 15.51
C GLU A 67 8.43 -13.06 15.81
N LEU A 68 8.05 -13.70 16.92
CA LEU A 68 6.70 -13.61 17.47
C LEU A 68 6.77 -13.62 18.99
N ASP A 69 6.98 -12.46 19.60
CA ASP A 69 7.15 -12.39 21.04
C ASP A 69 5.80 -12.46 21.75
N GLU A 70 5.63 -13.39 22.69
CA GLU A 70 4.48 -13.39 23.58
C GLU A 70 4.75 -12.44 24.75
N ILE A 71 3.89 -11.44 24.90
CA ILE A 71 4.05 -10.36 25.88
C ILE A 71 2.81 -10.31 26.75
N ALA A 72 3.00 -10.19 28.06
CA ALA A 72 1.90 -9.89 28.98
C ALA A 72 1.34 -8.50 28.64
N GLY A 73 0.10 -8.44 28.19
CA GLY A 73 -0.60 -7.20 27.87
C GLY A 73 -1.22 -6.55 29.12
N PRO A 74 -1.67 -5.29 29.01
CA PRO A 74 -2.45 -4.65 30.06
C PRO A 74 -3.82 -5.35 30.22
N ALA A 75 -4.51 -5.06 31.33
CA ALA A 75 -5.80 -5.68 31.65
C ALA A 75 -6.93 -5.34 30.65
N SER A 76 -6.75 -4.33 29.79
CA SER A 76 -7.76 -3.90 28.83
C SER A 76 -7.17 -3.47 27.49
N LEU A 77 -7.98 -3.55 26.43
CA LEU A 77 -7.65 -3.04 25.09
C LEU A 77 -7.27 -1.55 25.10
N ALA A 78 -7.97 -0.75 25.91
CA ALA A 78 -7.69 0.68 26.02
C ALA A 78 -6.27 0.96 26.54
N GLY A 79 -5.80 0.15 27.50
CA GLY A 79 -4.43 0.24 27.99
C GLY A 79 -3.40 -0.26 26.98
N LEU A 80 -3.79 -1.11 26.03
CA LEU A 80 -2.88 -1.68 25.03
C LEU A 80 -2.64 -0.70 23.85
N ARG A 81 -3.59 0.20 23.56
CA ARG A 81 -3.48 1.09 22.39
C ARG A 81 -2.17 1.90 22.33
N PRO A 82 -1.70 2.56 23.41
CA PRO A 82 -0.42 3.27 23.38
C PRO A 82 0.78 2.35 23.09
N VAL A 83 0.74 1.09 23.57
CA VAL A 83 1.79 0.09 23.33
C VAL A 83 1.80 -0.35 21.86
N LEU A 84 0.62 -0.48 21.25
CA LEU A 84 0.51 -0.77 19.82
C LEU A 84 1.01 0.41 18.97
N ASP A 85 0.64 1.64 19.33
CA ASP A 85 1.08 2.85 18.63
C ASP A 85 2.59 3.06 18.74
N GLU A 86 3.22 2.68 19.87
CA GLU A 86 4.67 2.67 20.03
C GLU A 86 5.31 1.56 19.19
N ALA A 87 4.79 0.34 19.25
CA ALA A 87 5.30 -0.78 18.47
C ALA A 87 5.21 -0.54 16.95
N ALA A 88 4.14 0.12 16.48
CA ALA A 88 3.95 0.49 15.08
C ALA A 88 5.01 1.47 14.55
N ARG A 89 5.73 2.18 15.43
CA ARG A 89 6.85 3.06 15.06
C ARG A 89 8.17 2.30 14.86
N HIS A 90 8.15 0.97 14.92
CA HIS A 90 9.34 0.17 14.64
C HIS A 90 9.93 0.54 13.29
N ARG A 91 11.25 0.66 13.27
CA ARG A 91 12.04 0.90 12.07
C ARG A 91 12.82 -0.36 11.76
N PHE A 92 12.51 -0.96 10.62
CA PHE A 92 13.25 -2.12 10.12
C PHE A 92 14.65 -1.71 9.64
N ASP A 93 15.67 -2.48 10.01
CA ASP A 93 16.96 -2.44 9.31
C ASP A 93 16.91 -3.38 8.11
N LEU A 94 16.48 -2.88 6.95
CA LEU A 94 16.25 -3.71 5.77
C LEU A 94 17.50 -4.48 5.28
N ALA A 95 18.72 -4.07 5.64
CA ALA A 95 19.93 -4.78 5.25
C ALA A 95 20.08 -6.13 5.97
N THR A 96 19.51 -6.26 7.18
CA THR A 96 19.73 -7.38 8.09
C THR A 96 18.48 -8.00 8.67
N GLU A 97 17.39 -7.24 8.79
CA GLU A 97 16.12 -7.61 9.39
C GLU A 97 15.10 -8.05 8.33
N LEU A 98 14.33 -9.10 8.64
CA LEU A 98 13.19 -9.49 7.80
C LEU A 98 12.15 -8.36 7.77
N PRO A 99 11.47 -8.12 6.64
CA PRO A 99 10.45 -7.08 6.53
C PRO A 99 9.12 -7.46 7.19
N VAL A 100 9.17 -8.33 8.21
CA VAL A 100 8.03 -8.82 8.98
C VAL A 100 8.45 -9.15 10.42
N ARG A 101 7.63 -8.76 11.39
CA ARG A 101 7.77 -9.16 12.79
C ARG A 101 6.42 -9.23 13.50
N GLY A 102 6.33 -10.06 14.53
CA GLY A 102 5.11 -10.29 15.29
C GLY A 102 5.25 -10.04 16.79
N ARG A 103 4.18 -9.59 17.42
CA ARG A 103 3.98 -9.59 18.87
C ARG A 103 2.60 -10.10 19.20
N LEU A 104 2.50 -10.97 20.20
CA LEU A 104 1.25 -11.50 20.70
C LEU A 104 1.03 -11.01 22.13
N TYR A 105 0.07 -10.13 22.33
CA TYR A 105 -0.31 -9.61 23.63
C TYR A 105 -1.43 -10.46 24.21
N ARG A 106 -1.22 -11.05 25.39
CA ARG A 106 -2.29 -11.70 26.15
C ARG A 106 -2.98 -10.67 27.04
N LEU A 107 -4.31 -10.56 26.94
CA LEU A 107 -5.13 -9.60 27.67
C LEU A 107 -5.90 -10.26 28.81
N GLY A 108 -6.06 -9.51 29.90
CA GLY A 108 -6.93 -9.87 31.02
C GLY A 108 -6.48 -11.11 31.80
N GLU A 109 -7.22 -11.42 32.87
CA GLU A 109 -6.93 -12.57 33.74
C GLU A 109 -7.54 -13.88 33.24
N SER A 110 -8.55 -13.81 32.35
CA SER A 110 -9.23 -14.98 31.78
C SER A 110 -8.32 -15.79 30.86
N GLY A 111 -7.31 -15.17 30.26
CA GLY A 111 -6.33 -15.83 29.40
C GLY A 111 -6.82 -16.18 27.99
N ASP A 112 -8.06 -15.78 27.63
CA ASP A 112 -8.73 -16.12 26.37
C ASP A 112 -8.81 -14.92 25.39
N GLU A 113 -8.28 -13.76 25.76
CA GLU A 113 -8.23 -12.58 24.89
C GLU A 113 -6.79 -12.28 24.50
N PHE A 114 -6.56 -12.06 23.20
CA PHE A 114 -5.26 -11.76 22.66
C PHE A 114 -5.33 -10.64 21.62
N VAL A 115 -4.21 -9.96 21.44
CA VAL A 115 -4.00 -9.08 20.29
C VAL A 115 -2.72 -9.51 19.59
N LEU A 116 -2.85 -9.96 18.34
CA LEU A 116 -1.73 -10.21 17.45
C LEU A 116 -1.41 -8.91 16.71
N LEU A 117 -0.22 -8.38 16.90
CA LEU A 117 0.34 -7.29 16.10
C LEU A 117 1.40 -7.86 15.16
N LEU A 118 1.12 -7.84 13.87
CA LEU A 118 2.11 -8.06 12.82
C LEU A 118 2.52 -6.71 12.25
N LEU A 119 3.81 -6.49 12.09
CA LEU A 119 4.36 -5.32 11.44
C LEU A 119 5.04 -5.78 10.16
N PHE A 120 4.69 -5.16 9.03
CA PHE A 120 5.34 -5.39 7.75
C PHE A 120 6.02 -4.12 7.29
N HIS A 121 7.17 -4.23 6.63
CA HIS A 121 7.71 -3.09 5.89
C HIS A 121 7.03 -3.02 4.51
N HIS A 122 6.62 -1.82 4.09
CA HIS A 122 5.88 -1.59 2.85
C HIS A 122 6.64 -2.06 1.58
N ILE A 123 7.97 -2.21 1.67
CA ILE A 123 8.81 -2.79 0.60
C ILE A 123 8.44 -4.24 0.24
N ALA A 124 7.82 -4.97 1.17
CA ALA A 124 7.48 -6.39 1.01
C ALA A 124 5.97 -6.63 0.93
N CYS A 125 5.15 -5.61 1.18
CA CYS A 125 3.71 -5.77 1.33
C CYS A 125 3.01 -4.47 0.91
N ASP A 126 1.91 -4.62 0.18
CA ASP A 126 0.99 -3.55 -0.18
C ASP A 126 -0.43 -3.84 0.32
N GLY A 127 -1.38 -2.94 0.03
CA GLY A 127 -2.77 -3.09 0.44
C GLY A 127 -3.46 -4.33 -0.13
N TRP A 128 -3.02 -4.85 -1.28
CA TRP A 128 -3.59 -6.07 -1.86
C TRP A 128 -3.01 -7.34 -1.23
N SER A 129 -1.83 -7.24 -0.61
CA SER A 129 -1.19 -8.36 0.07
C SER A 129 -1.91 -8.80 1.36
N TYR A 130 -2.80 -7.97 1.92
CA TYR A 130 -3.52 -8.33 3.15
C TYR A 130 -4.39 -9.58 3.02
N ALA A 131 -5.14 -9.72 1.93
CA ALA A 131 -6.03 -10.87 1.76
C ALA A 131 -5.25 -12.19 1.63
N PRO A 132 -4.21 -12.29 0.76
CA PRO A 132 -3.34 -13.47 0.72
C PRO A 132 -2.64 -13.75 2.05
N LEU A 133 -2.11 -12.73 2.74
CA LEU A 133 -1.50 -12.89 4.06
C LEU A 133 -2.47 -13.51 5.07
N ALA A 134 -3.71 -13.03 5.09
CA ALA A 134 -4.72 -13.48 6.04
C ALA A 134 -5.18 -14.91 5.75
N HIS A 135 -5.43 -15.20 4.48
CA HIS A 135 -5.78 -16.54 4.01
C HIS A 135 -4.69 -17.56 4.39
N ASP A 136 -3.43 -17.26 4.02
CA ASP A 136 -2.32 -18.20 4.23
C ASP A 136 -1.99 -18.38 5.71
N LEU A 137 -2.04 -17.30 6.50
CA LEU A 137 -1.82 -17.39 7.94
C LEU A 137 -2.88 -18.25 8.63
N MET A 138 -4.15 -18.10 8.24
CA MET A 138 -5.24 -18.90 8.80
C MET A 138 -5.12 -20.37 8.41
N ALA A 139 -4.91 -20.67 7.13
CA ALA A 139 -4.76 -22.04 6.66
C ALA A 139 -3.56 -22.74 7.32
N ALA A 140 -2.44 -22.02 7.45
CA ALA A 140 -1.27 -22.52 8.17
C ALA A 140 -1.55 -22.72 9.66
N TYR A 141 -2.25 -21.80 10.31
CA TYR A 141 -2.60 -21.93 11.72
C TYR A 141 -3.52 -23.14 11.98
N GLU A 142 -4.53 -23.35 11.15
CA GLU A 142 -5.43 -24.50 11.26
C GLU A 142 -4.68 -25.82 11.10
N ALA A 143 -3.82 -25.94 10.09
CA ALA A 143 -3.00 -27.13 9.88
C ALA A 143 -2.05 -27.40 11.07
N ARG A 144 -1.42 -26.34 11.61
CA ARG A 144 -0.50 -26.44 12.75
C ARG A 144 -1.20 -26.82 14.04
N CYS A 145 -2.41 -26.31 14.29
CA CYS A 145 -3.26 -26.75 15.39
C CYS A 145 -3.60 -28.25 15.30
N ALA A 146 -3.74 -28.79 14.08
CA ALA A 146 -3.95 -30.21 13.84
C ALA A 146 -2.65 -31.04 13.87
N GLY A 147 -1.50 -30.42 14.12
CA GLY A 147 -0.19 -31.09 14.14
C GLY A 147 0.37 -31.43 12.74
N ALA A 148 -0.17 -30.83 11.68
CA ALA A 148 0.25 -31.01 10.30
C ALA A 148 1.02 -29.80 9.76
N ALA A 149 1.66 -29.94 8.60
CA ALA A 149 2.14 -28.81 7.81
C ALA A 149 0.99 -28.31 6.90
N PRO A 150 0.93 -27.01 6.55
CA PRO A 150 -0.06 -26.52 5.60
C PRO A 150 0.11 -27.16 4.22
N GLU A 151 -1.00 -27.54 3.60
CA GLU A 151 -1.08 -28.01 2.22
C GLU A 151 -1.60 -26.90 1.30
N LEU A 152 -0.86 -25.79 1.23
CA LEU A 152 -1.20 -24.68 0.33
C LEU A 152 -0.63 -24.95 -1.08
N PRO A 153 -1.40 -24.71 -2.17
CA PRO A 153 -0.91 -24.83 -3.54
C PRO A 153 0.34 -23.97 -3.76
N ALA A 154 1.36 -24.47 -4.45
CA ALA A 154 2.56 -23.68 -4.74
C ALA A 154 2.18 -22.40 -5.51
N LEU A 155 2.82 -21.27 -5.15
CA LEU A 155 2.66 -20.03 -5.90
C LEU A 155 3.30 -20.21 -7.30
N PRO A 156 2.63 -19.78 -8.38
CA PRO A 156 3.14 -19.95 -9.73
C PRO A 156 4.40 -19.14 -9.99
N VAL A 157 4.55 -18.00 -9.30
CA VAL A 157 5.69 -17.07 -9.38
C VAL A 157 5.99 -16.49 -7.99
N GLN A 158 7.20 -15.95 -7.82
CA GLN A 158 7.61 -15.19 -6.65
C GLN A 158 7.85 -13.71 -6.99
N TYR A 159 7.93 -12.86 -5.97
CA TYR A 159 8.13 -11.42 -6.19
C TYR A 159 9.43 -11.11 -6.94
N ALA A 160 10.48 -11.92 -6.74
CA ALA A 160 11.71 -11.82 -7.50
C ALA A 160 11.48 -12.00 -9.01
N ASP A 161 10.66 -12.99 -9.40
CA ASP A 161 10.31 -13.25 -10.80
C ASP A 161 9.58 -12.04 -11.40
N TYR A 162 8.63 -11.46 -10.66
CA TYR A 162 7.94 -10.23 -11.06
C TYR A 162 8.92 -9.08 -11.32
N THR A 163 9.87 -8.83 -10.41
CA THR A 163 10.84 -7.73 -10.58
C THR A 163 11.78 -7.94 -11.77
N LEU A 164 12.14 -9.20 -12.07
CA LEU A 164 12.94 -9.53 -13.24
C LEU A 164 12.14 -9.36 -14.54
N TRP A 165 10.90 -9.85 -14.55
CA TRP A 165 9.96 -9.69 -15.67
C TRP A 165 9.67 -8.23 -15.97
N GLN A 166 9.40 -7.41 -14.94
CA GLN A 166 9.14 -5.98 -15.11
C GLN A 166 10.34 -5.28 -15.75
N ARG A 167 11.56 -5.60 -15.31
CA ARG A 167 12.79 -5.05 -15.89
C ARG A 167 12.97 -5.46 -17.35
N GLU A 168 12.68 -6.71 -17.69
CA GLU A 168 12.76 -7.22 -19.07
C GLU A 168 11.70 -6.56 -19.98
N LEU A 169 10.47 -6.42 -19.49
CA LEU A 169 9.36 -5.79 -20.22
C LEU A 169 9.63 -4.32 -20.51
N LEU A 170 10.12 -3.58 -19.52
CA LEU A 170 10.42 -2.15 -19.65
C LEU A 170 11.54 -1.91 -20.67
N GLY A 171 12.54 -2.80 -20.72
CA GLY A 171 13.68 -2.69 -21.63
C GLY A 171 14.69 -1.61 -21.22
N ASP A 172 15.60 -1.27 -22.13
CA ASP A 172 16.66 -0.28 -21.89
C ASP A 172 16.11 1.15 -22.05
N GLU A 173 16.40 2.03 -21.11
CA GLU A 173 16.05 3.46 -21.17
C GLU A 173 16.73 4.18 -22.35
N ASN A 174 17.87 3.67 -22.81
CA ASN A 174 18.65 4.24 -23.92
C ASN A 174 18.18 3.73 -25.28
N ASP A 175 17.30 2.73 -25.32
CA ASP A 175 16.63 2.30 -26.54
C ASP A 175 15.32 3.09 -26.72
N PRO A 176 15.21 3.99 -27.72
CA PRO A 176 14.00 4.78 -27.96
C PRO A 176 12.75 3.93 -28.24
N GLU A 177 12.93 2.69 -28.67
CA GLU A 177 11.85 1.76 -28.97
C GLU A 177 11.47 0.88 -27.76
N SER A 178 12.12 1.05 -26.60
CA SER A 178 11.73 0.35 -25.39
C SER A 178 10.40 0.85 -24.84
N VAL A 179 9.72 0.01 -24.05
CA VAL A 179 8.49 0.41 -23.35
C VAL A 179 8.79 1.56 -22.40
N LEU A 180 9.90 1.48 -21.67
CA LEU A 180 10.34 2.49 -20.73
C LEU A 180 10.52 3.86 -21.41
N ALA A 181 11.27 3.93 -22.50
CA ALA A 181 11.55 5.20 -23.18
C ALA A 181 10.26 5.86 -23.72
N ARG A 182 9.35 5.07 -24.32
CA ARG A 182 8.07 5.59 -24.82
C ARG A 182 7.16 6.10 -23.71
N GLN A 183 7.00 5.34 -22.63
CA GLN A 183 6.14 5.74 -21.53
C GLN A 183 6.72 6.94 -20.76
N VAL A 184 8.04 7.00 -20.59
CA VAL A 184 8.73 8.18 -20.04
C VAL A 184 8.49 9.42 -20.91
N ALA A 185 8.56 9.29 -22.24
CA ALA A 185 8.28 10.39 -23.15
C ALA A 185 6.83 10.89 -23.01
N TYR A 186 5.87 9.97 -22.92
CA TYR A 186 4.47 10.30 -22.63
C TYR A 186 4.33 11.10 -21.34
N TRP A 187 4.90 10.61 -20.23
CA TRP A 187 4.79 11.29 -18.94
C TRP A 187 5.49 12.65 -18.91
N LYS A 188 6.63 12.81 -19.59
CA LYS A 188 7.29 14.11 -19.77
C LYS A 188 6.38 15.13 -20.45
N GLU A 189 5.65 14.71 -21.48
CA GLU A 189 4.68 15.57 -22.16
C GLU A 189 3.49 15.91 -21.25
N GLN A 190 2.86 14.91 -20.64
CA GLN A 190 1.67 15.10 -19.82
C GLN A 190 1.92 15.96 -18.58
N LEU A 191 3.12 15.86 -17.98
CA LEU A 191 3.49 16.56 -16.75
C LEU A 191 4.34 17.81 -17.01
N ALA A 192 4.48 18.22 -18.27
CA ALA A 192 5.19 19.45 -18.62
C ALA A 192 4.53 20.68 -18.01
N GLY A 193 5.29 21.47 -17.25
CA GLY A 193 4.79 22.68 -16.61
C GLY A 193 3.78 22.43 -15.48
N LEU A 194 3.80 21.23 -14.90
CA LEU A 194 2.98 20.91 -13.73
C LEU A 194 3.29 21.89 -12.58
N PRO A 195 2.28 22.37 -11.84
CA PRO A 195 2.53 23.17 -10.66
C PRO A 195 3.34 22.36 -9.65
N GLU A 196 4.37 23.00 -9.09
CA GLU A 196 5.21 22.38 -8.05
C GLU A 196 4.34 21.96 -6.84
N ARG A 197 3.32 22.78 -6.55
CA ARG A 197 2.38 22.57 -5.46
C ARG A 197 1.03 23.22 -5.75
N ILE A 198 -0.06 22.52 -5.44
CA ILE A 198 -1.39 23.16 -5.43
C ILE A 198 -1.60 24.03 -4.18
N GLU A 199 -2.29 25.15 -4.34
CA GLU A 199 -2.67 26.00 -3.20
C GLU A 199 -3.93 25.46 -2.52
N LEU A 200 -3.89 25.33 -1.20
CA LEU A 200 -5.02 24.87 -0.40
C LEU A 200 -5.24 25.83 0.76
N PRO A 201 -6.49 26.01 1.22
CA PRO A 201 -6.81 26.83 2.38
C PRO A 201 -6.33 26.10 3.65
N THR A 202 -5.07 26.30 4.03
CA THR A 202 -4.46 25.66 5.20
C THR A 202 -4.63 26.50 6.45
N ASP A 203 -4.96 25.87 7.57
CA ASP A 203 -5.07 26.54 8.88
C ASP A 203 -3.74 27.04 9.46
N ARG A 204 -2.62 26.52 8.96
CA ARG A 204 -1.27 26.77 9.47
C ARG A 204 -0.26 26.88 8.33
N PRO A 205 0.82 27.66 8.49
CA PRO A 205 1.89 27.69 7.50
C PRO A 205 2.53 26.30 7.35
N ARG A 206 2.90 25.96 6.12
CA ARG A 206 3.61 24.71 5.83
C ARG A 206 5.03 24.76 6.41
N PRO A 207 5.47 23.73 7.16
CA PRO A 207 6.85 23.66 7.66
C PRO A 207 7.85 23.35 6.55
N ALA A 208 9.13 23.69 6.76
CA ALA A 208 10.21 23.37 5.81
C ALA A 208 10.47 21.86 5.67
N VAL A 209 10.16 21.09 6.72
CA VAL A 209 10.24 19.63 6.75
C VAL A 209 8.90 19.08 7.21
N ALA A 210 8.31 18.18 6.43
CA ALA A 210 7.05 17.55 6.77
C ALA A 210 7.20 16.65 8.01
N SER A 211 6.30 16.81 8.98
CA SER A 211 6.29 15.98 10.19
C SER A 211 5.70 14.57 9.99
N GLN A 212 5.14 14.30 8.81
CA GLN A 212 4.40 13.07 8.47
C GLN A 212 3.23 12.73 9.41
N ARG A 213 2.79 13.67 10.25
CA ARG A 213 1.61 13.49 11.10
C ARG A 213 0.34 13.76 10.28
N GLY A 214 -0.59 12.81 10.34
CA GLY A 214 -1.93 12.90 9.73
C GLY A 214 -3.03 12.64 10.75
N ASP A 215 -4.26 12.83 10.30
CA ASP A 215 -5.50 12.45 10.99
C ASP A 215 -6.51 11.97 9.92
N MET A 216 -7.57 11.28 10.35
CA MET A 216 -8.55 10.70 9.45
C MET A 216 -9.97 11.12 9.83
N VAL A 217 -10.69 11.65 8.85
CA VAL A 217 -12.12 11.96 8.96
C VAL A 217 -12.91 10.91 8.18
N ARG A 218 -13.74 10.15 8.87
CA ARG A 218 -14.64 9.17 8.26
C ARG A 218 -16.01 9.80 8.02
N PHE A 219 -16.55 9.56 6.83
CA PHE A 219 -17.92 9.92 6.46
C PHE A 219 -18.44 8.90 5.44
N GLU A 220 -19.76 8.87 5.26
CA GLU A 220 -20.43 7.92 4.38
C GLU A 220 -21.33 8.66 3.39
N TRP A 221 -21.46 8.12 2.18
CA TRP A 221 -22.50 8.48 1.23
C TRP A 221 -23.64 7.48 1.33
N ASP A 222 -24.87 7.97 1.21
CA ASP A 222 -26.01 7.08 1.11
C ASP A 222 -25.97 6.27 -0.21
N ALA A 223 -26.66 5.13 -0.18
CA ALA A 223 -26.72 4.22 -1.33
C ALA A 223 -27.38 4.86 -2.56
N GLU A 224 -28.27 5.86 -2.36
CA GLU A 224 -28.94 6.56 -3.45
C GLU A 224 -27.95 7.41 -4.25
N LEU A 225 -27.12 8.20 -3.56
CA LEU A 225 -26.06 9.00 -4.16
C LEU A 225 -25.04 8.10 -4.87
N HIS A 226 -24.58 7.04 -4.22
CA HIS A 226 -23.66 6.08 -4.84
C HIS A 226 -24.26 5.48 -6.12
N GLY A 227 -25.54 5.11 -6.10
CA GLY A 227 -26.28 4.62 -7.27
C GLY A 227 -26.28 5.63 -8.42
N LYS A 228 -26.60 6.90 -8.13
CA LYS A 228 -26.61 7.98 -9.14
C LYS A 228 -25.23 8.25 -9.74
N LEU A 229 -24.16 8.21 -8.93
CA LEU A 229 -22.79 8.37 -9.42
C LEU A 229 -22.37 7.19 -10.32
N SER A 230 -22.76 5.97 -9.95
CA SER A 230 -22.51 4.78 -10.76
C SER A 230 -23.25 4.81 -12.09
N GLU A 231 -24.49 5.29 -12.10
CA GLU A 231 -25.28 5.49 -13.33
C GLU A 231 -24.65 6.56 -14.23
N LEU A 232 -24.18 7.67 -13.66
CA LEU A 232 -23.47 8.72 -14.40
C LEU A 232 -22.19 8.17 -15.04
N ALA A 233 -21.38 7.44 -14.28
CA ALA A 233 -20.17 6.79 -14.78
C ALA A 233 -20.50 5.91 -16.00
N ARG A 234 -21.51 5.04 -15.88
CA ARG A 234 -21.96 4.18 -16.97
C ARG A 234 -22.46 4.97 -18.19
N ALA A 235 -23.24 6.03 -17.98
CA ALA A 235 -23.81 6.83 -19.05
C ALA A 235 -22.73 7.57 -19.86
N GLU A 236 -21.62 7.94 -19.23
CA GLU A 236 -20.50 8.67 -19.84
C GLU A 236 -19.33 7.75 -20.27
N GLY A 237 -19.51 6.42 -20.17
CA GLY A 237 -18.44 5.45 -20.49
C GLY A 237 -17.18 5.63 -19.63
N ALA A 238 -17.36 6.11 -18.40
CA ALA A 238 -16.33 6.37 -17.41
C ALA A 238 -16.43 5.37 -16.24
N SER A 239 -15.37 5.26 -15.43
CA SER A 239 -15.43 4.52 -14.18
C SER A 239 -15.94 5.40 -13.03
N LEU A 240 -16.39 4.77 -11.93
CA LEU A 240 -16.74 5.52 -10.71
C LEU A 240 -15.56 6.35 -10.22
N PHE A 241 -14.34 5.81 -10.28
CA PHE A 241 -13.11 6.53 -9.96
C PHE A 241 -12.99 7.85 -10.75
N MET A 242 -13.21 7.83 -12.07
CA MET A 242 -13.14 9.03 -12.91
C MET A 242 -14.17 10.08 -12.48
N VAL A 243 -15.37 9.67 -12.09
CA VAL A 243 -16.40 10.57 -11.56
C VAL A 243 -15.96 11.21 -10.25
N LEU A 244 -15.39 10.42 -9.33
CA LEU A 244 -14.89 10.92 -8.05
C LEU A 244 -13.68 11.83 -8.22
N GLN A 245 -12.77 11.51 -9.13
CA GLN A 245 -11.62 12.34 -9.48
C GLN A 245 -12.07 13.69 -10.05
N ALA A 246 -13.03 13.70 -10.99
CA ALA A 246 -13.58 14.93 -11.53
C ALA A 246 -14.23 15.79 -10.43
N GLY A 247 -15.00 15.16 -9.52
CA GLY A 247 -15.58 15.84 -8.36
C GLY A 247 -14.53 16.44 -7.42
N LEU A 248 -13.45 15.69 -7.15
CA LEU A 248 -12.34 16.15 -6.31
C LEU A 248 -11.59 17.30 -6.98
N ALA A 249 -11.31 17.24 -8.28
CA ALA A 249 -10.67 18.34 -9.02
C ALA A 249 -11.51 19.62 -8.97
N VAL A 250 -12.84 19.51 -9.13
CA VAL A 250 -13.76 20.65 -8.96
C VAL A 250 -13.66 21.22 -7.54
N LEU A 251 -13.69 20.36 -6.52
CA LEU A 251 -13.59 20.80 -5.12
C LEU A 251 -12.28 21.56 -4.89
N LEU A 252 -11.14 20.99 -5.30
CA LEU A 252 -9.82 21.61 -5.10
C LEU A 252 -9.72 22.95 -5.83
N SER A 253 -10.18 23.01 -7.09
CA SER A 253 -10.22 24.26 -7.85
C SER A 253 -11.06 25.34 -7.13
N ARG A 254 -12.23 24.97 -6.62
CA ARG A 254 -13.12 25.88 -5.86
C ARG A 254 -12.54 26.31 -4.51
N LEU A 255 -11.64 25.53 -3.94
CA LEU A 255 -10.89 25.88 -2.72
C LEU A 255 -9.67 26.76 -2.98
N GLY A 256 -9.37 27.10 -4.24
CA GLY A 256 -8.30 28.01 -4.62
C GLY A 256 -7.05 27.35 -5.19
N ALA A 257 -7.09 26.04 -5.50
CA ALA A 257 -5.94 25.33 -6.07
C ALA A 257 -5.56 25.74 -7.50
N GLY A 258 -6.36 26.59 -8.15
CA GLY A 258 -6.20 26.98 -9.55
C GLY A 258 -7.02 26.08 -10.47
N ASP A 259 -6.58 25.96 -11.72
CA ASP A 259 -7.23 25.15 -12.75
C ASP A 259 -6.40 23.97 -13.26
N ASP A 260 -5.12 23.87 -12.91
CA ASP A 260 -4.25 22.73 -13.23
C ASP A 260 -4.03 21.86 -11.99
N ILE A 261 -4.76 20.75 -11.89
CA ILE A 261 -4.89 19.97 -10.66
C ILE A 261 -4.26 18.56 -10.82
N PRO A 262 -3.03 18.32 -10.33
CA PRO A 262 -2.49 16.97 -10.21
C PRO A 262 -3.07 16.22 -9.01
N ILE A 263 -3.58 15.02 -9.25
CA ILE A 263 -4.06 14.09 -8.22
C ILE A 263 -3.29 12.77 -8.35
N GLY A 264 -2.68 12.30 -7.27
CA GLY A 264 -2.08 10.98 -7.25
C GLY A 264 -3.13 9.88 -7.25
N MET A 265 -2.89 8.82 -8.01
CA MET A 265 -3.74 7.63 -8.05
C MET A 265 -2.88 6.39 -7.83
N PRO A 266 -2.95 5.73 -6.65
CA PRO A 266 -2.35 4.43 -6.49
C PRO A 266 -3.10 3.39 -7.33
N ILE A 267 -2.35 2.55 -8.04
CA ILE A 267 -2.84 1.40 -8.78
C ILE A 267 -2.25 0.12 -8.20
N ALA A 268 -2.98 -0.99 -8.25
CA ALA A 268 -2.55 -2.24 -7.62
C ALA A 268 -1.30 -2.86 -8.28
N GLY A 269 -1.05 -2.60 -9.56
CA GLY A 269 0.09 -3.15 -10.31
C GLY A 269 0.07 -4.67 -10.53
N ARG A 270 -1.06 -5.33 -10.21
CA ARG A 270 -1.30 -6.77 -10.43
C ARG A 270 -2.08 -6.97 -11.71
N THR A 271 -1.39 -7.02 -12.84
CA THR A 271 -2.00 -7.15 -14.18
C THR A 271 -2.15 -8.60 -14.63
N ASP A 272 -1.54 -9.54 -13.91
CA ASP A 272 -1.56 -10.98 -14.19
C ASP A 272 -2.15 -11.75 -12.99
N GLU A 273 -3.03 -12.72 -13.26
CA GLU A 273 -3.70 -13.54 -12.24
C GLU A 273 -2.71 -14.36 -11.38
N ALA A 274 -1.53 -14.66 -11.92
CA ALA A 274 -0.46 -15.33 -11.18
C ALA A 274 0.04 -14.52 -9.97
N LEU A 275 -0.26 -13.22 -9.93
CA LEU A 275 0.11 -12.31 -8.85
C LEU A 275 -0.97 -12.20 -7.77
N ASP A 276 -2.20 -12.68 -7.98
CA ASP A 276 -3.33 -12.40 -7.08
C ASP A 276 -3.09 -12.90 -5.64
N ASP A 277 -2.52 -14.10 -5.51
CA ASP A 277 -2.23 -14.74 -4.22
C ASP A 277 -0.83 -14.41 -3.67
N LEU A 278 -0.03 -13.62 -4.39
CA LEU A 278 1.37 -13.35 -4.03
C LEU A 278 1.49 -12.14 -3.10
N VAL A 279 2.25 -12.26 -2.01
CA VAL A 279 2.62 -11.11 -1.18
C VAL A 279 3.77 -10.36 -1.85
N GLY A 280 3.70 -9.03 -1.88
CA GLY A 280 4.72 -8.18 -2.50
C GLY A 280 4.33 -6.71 -2.55
N PHE A 281 5.22 -5.89 -3.09
CA PHE A 281 4.97 -4.47 -3.33
C PHE A 281 4.74 -4.23 -4.82
N PHE A 282 3.48 -4.29 -5.24
CA PHE A 282 3.10 -4.12 -6.65
C PHE A 282 2.54 -2.72 -6.94
N VAL A 283 2.14 -1.99 -5.89
CA VAL A 283 1.54 -0.67 -6.04
C VAL A 283 2.45 0.27 -6.80
N ASN A 284 1.92 0.84 -7.88
CA ASN A 284 2.50 1.98 -8.56
C ASN A 284 1.59 3.21 -8.37
N THR A 285 2.09 4.41 -8.66
CA THR A 285 1.30 5.65 -8.55
C THR A 285 1.30 6.40 -9.86
N LEU A 286 0.11 6.73 -10.37
CA LEU A 286 -0.09 7.54 -11.55
C LEU A 286 -0.42 8.99 -11.16
N VAL A 287 0.02 9.96 -11.97
CA VAL A 287 -0.30 11.38 -11.76
C VAL A 287 -1.44 11.79 -12.68
N MET A 288 -2.61 12.00 -12.10
CA MET A 288 -3.83 12.36 -12.80
C MET A 288 -3.96 13.88 -12.90
N ARG A 289 -3.32 14.48 -13.90
CA ARG A 289 -3.38 15.92 -14.17
C ARG A 289 -4.71 16.31 -14.82
N THR A 290 -5.48 17.16 -14.14
CA THR A 290 -6.82 17.56 -14.57
C THR A 290 -6.88 19.07 -14.80
N ASP A 291 -7.17 19.48 -16.04
CA ASP A 291 -7.40 20.88 -16.41
C ASP A 291 -8.89 21.25 -16.23
N THR A 292 -9.17 22.13 -15.28
CA THR A 292 -10.51 22.69 -15.01
C THR A 292 -10.73 24.08 -15.62
N SER A 293 -9.82 24.56 -16.47
CA SER A 293 -9.89 25.88 -17.11
C SER A 293 -11.07 25.98 -18.08
N GLY A 294 -11.53 27.22 -18.30
CA GLY A 294 -12.65 27.51 -19.21
C GLY A 294 -14.04 27.26 -18.63
N ASN A 295 -14.15 26.97 -17.32
CA ASN A 295 -15.42 26.71 -16.61
C ASN A 295 -16.28 25.63 -17.32
N PRO A 296 -15.75 24.41 -17.50
CA PRO A 296 -16.46 23.33 -18.16
C PRO A 296 -17.68 22.89 -17.35
N SER A 297 -18.69 22.37 -18.03
CA SER A 297 -19.70 21.54 -17.40
C SER A 297 -19.07 20.29 -16.79
N PHE A 298 -19.76 19.67 -15.83
CA PHE A 298 -19.24 18.45 -15.20
C PHE A 298 -18.99 17.32 -16.21
N ARG A 299 -19.85 17.18 -17.23
CA ARG A 299 -19.69 16.15 -18.27
C ARG A 299 -18.48 16.42 -19.16
N GLU A 300 -18.21 17.67 -19.52
CA GLU A 300 -17.00 18.04 -20.25
C GLU A 300 -15.74 17.74 -19.43
N LEU A 301 -15.74 18.08 -18.14
CA LEU A 301 -14.63 17.78 -17.25
C LEU A 301 -14.43 16.26 -17.08
N LEU A 302 -15.51 15.50 -16.92
CA LEU A 302 -15.45 14.04 -16.85
C LEU A 302 -14.87 13.44 -18.14
N GLY A 303 -15.19 14.02 -19.30
CA GLY A 303 -14.57 13.67 -20.59
C GLY A 303 -13.06 13.87 -20.57
N ARG A 304 -12.58 15.03 -20.09
CA ARG A 304 -11.14 15.31 -19.93
C ARG A 304 -10.47 14.31 -18.97
N VAL A 305 -11.07 14.06 -17.81
CA VAL A 305 -10.56 13.11 -16.82
C VAL A 305 -10.47 11.70 -17.41
N ARG A 306 -11.48 11.28 -18.16
CA ARG A 306 -11.50 9.96 -18.82
C ARG A 306 -10.36 9.84 -19.85
N GLU A 307 -10.14 10.86 -20.66
CA GLU A 307 -9.04 10.88 -21.63
C GLU A 307 -7.68 10.77 -20.93
N THR A 308 -7.43 11.60 -19.91
CA THR A 308 -6.20 11.52 -19.10
C THR A 308 -6.02 10.15 -18.47
N ALA A 309 -7.08 9.57 -17.89
CA ALA A 309 -7.02 8.27 -17.24
C ALA A 309 -6.68 7.13 -18.19
N LEU A 310 -7.29 7.11 -19.39
CA LEU A 310 -6.99 6.08 -20.38
C LEU A 310 -5.55 6.18 -20.90
N GLY A 311 -5.05 7.41 -21.11
CA GLY A 311 -3.65 7.63 -21.46
C GLY A 311 -2.70 7.18 -20.34
N ALA A 312 -3.01 7.52 -19.08
CA ALA A 312 -2.24 7.11 -17.92
C ALA A 312 -2.18 5.57 -17.77
N TYR A 313 -3.31 4.87 -17.93
CA TYR A 313 -3.36 3.41 -17.85
C TYR A 313 -2.59 2.73 -18.99
N ALA A 314 -2.56 3.32 -20.18
CA ALA A 314 -1.76 2.81 -21.28
C ALA A 314 -0.23 2.98 -21.06
N ASN A 315 0.16 3.79 -20.08
CA ASN A 315 1.56 4.11 -19.76
C ASN A 315 1.86 3.87 -18.27
N GLN A 316 1.26 2.85 -17.67
CA GLN A 316 1.28 2.62 -16.22
C GLN A 316 2.50 1.82 -15.70
N ASP A 317 3.35 1.32 -16.60
CA ASP A 317 4.41 0.36 -16.27
C ASP A 317 5.65 1.05 -15.70
N VAL A 318 5.87 2.33 -16.02
CA VAL A 318 6.98 3.12 -15.47
C VAL A 318 6.76 3.35 -13.97
N PRO A 319 7.70 2.95 -13.10
CA PRO A 319 7.61 3.22 -11.67
C PRO A 319 7.57 4.73 -11.39
N PHE A 320 6.71 5.15 -10.47
CA PHE A 320 6.58 6.54 -10.06
C PHE A 320 7.92 7.16 -9.61
N GLU A 321 8.72 6.41 -8.85
CA GLU A 321 10.02 6.86 -8.34
C GLU A 321 10.98 7.16 -9.49
N HIS A 322 11.02 6.30 -10.51
CA HIS A 322 11.82 6.53 -11.71
C HIS A 322 11.32 7.76 -12.49
N LEU A 323 10.01 7.96 -12.55
CA LEU A 323 9.43 9.15 -13.17
C LEU A 323 9.85 10.44 -12.44
N VAL A 324 9.87 10.44 -11.10
CA VAL A 324 10.38 11.58 -10.31
C VAL A 324 11.86 11.85 -10.58
N GLU A 325 12.69 10.80 -10.67
CA GLU A 325 14.11 10.93 -11.00
C GLU A 325 14.31 11.58 -12.38
N VAL A 326 13.56 11.12 -13.38
CA VAL A 326 13.69 11.57 -14.77
C VAL A 326 13.12 12.98 -14.99
N LEU A 327 12.01 13.32 -14.33
CA LEU A 327 11.44 14.68 -14.38
C LEU A 327 12.25 15.68 -13.57
N ASN A 328 12.96 15.20 -12.55
CA ASN A 328 13.80 15.98 -11.65
C ASN A 328 13.13 17.29 -11.19
N PRO A 329 11.93 17.22 -10.56
CA PRO A 329 11.27 18.40 -10.03
C PRO A 329 12.09 19.02 -8.89
N GLU A 330 11.74 20.25 -8.49
CA GLU A 330 12.36 20.88 -7.32
C GLU A 330 12.21 19.99 -6.09
N ARG A 331 13.34 19.66 -5.45
CA ARG A 331 13.37 18.74 -4.31
C ARG A 331 12.96 19.50 -3.06
N SER A 332 11.87 19.05 -2.44
CA SER A 332 11.38 19.61 -1.18
C SER A 332 11.22 18.54 -0.11
N MET A 333 11.64 18.86 1.11
CA MET A 333 11.31 18.05 2.30
C MET A 333 9.93 18.42 2.88
N SER A 334 9.25 19.42 2.32
CA SER A 334 7.99 19.97 2.85
C SER A 334 6.72 19.38 2.21
N HIS A 335 6.84 18.73 1.06
CA HIS A 335 5.73 18.17 0.31
C HIS A 335 6.19 17.06 -0.64
N HIS A 336 5.26 16.21 -1.03
CA HIS A 336 5.48 15.13 -1.99
C HIS A 336 5.65 15.72 -3.41
N PRO A 337 6.57 15.18 -4.24
CA PRO A 337 6.77 15.64 -5.61
C PRO A 337 5.54 15.35 -6.48
N LEU A 338 5.33 16.19 -7.50
CA LEU A 338 4.30 16.09 -8.54
C LEU A 338 2.83 16.24 -8.07
N PHE A 339 2.47 15.79 -6.88
CA PHE A 339 1.11 15.95 -6.33
C PHE A 339 1.12 15.96 -4.80
N GLN A 340 0.08 16.54 -4.19
CA GLN A 340 -0.08 16.59 -2.73
C GLN A 340 -1.44 16.09 -2.24
N VAL A 341 -2.32 15.70 -3.17
CA VAL A 341 -3.60 15.06 -2.90
C VAL A 341 -3.63 13.75 -3.67
N SER A 342 -4.04 12.69 -3.00
CA SER A 342 -4.18 11.35 -3.59
C SER A 342 -5.62 10.89 -3.45
N LEU A 343 -6.13 10.19 -4.46
CA LEU A 343 -7.46 9.57 -4.46
C LEU A 343 -7.28 8.07 -4.70
N ALA A 344 -7.69 7.26 -3.72
CA ALA A 344 -7.77 5.82 -3.84
C ALA A 344 -9.22 5.37 -3.77
N VAL A 345 -9.65 4.52 -4.70
CA VAL A 345 -10.94 3.85 -4.66
C VAL A 345 -10.67 2.36 -4.53
N GLN A 346 -10.88 1.83 -3.33
CA GLN A 346 -10.64 0.43 -3.01
C GLN A 346 -11.95 -0.35 -3.09
N ASN A 347 -11.92 -1.46 -3.82
CA ASN A 347 -13.04 -2.39 -4.00
C ASN A 347 -12.69 -3.80 -3.51
N ALA A 348 -11.58 -3.94 -2.76
CA ALA A 348 -11.21 -5.20 -2.14
C ALA A 348 -12.30 -5.63 -1.14
N ALA A 349 -12.68 -6.91 -1.19
CA ALA A 349 -13.68 -7.46 -0.28
C ALA A 349 -13.12 -7.49 1.15
N ASP A 350 -13.99 -7.23 2.14
CA ASP A 350 -13.66 -7.51 3.54
C ASP A 350 -13.31 -8.99 3.68
N VAL A 351 -12.17 -9.29 4.30
CA VAL A 351 -11.76 -10.67 4.55
C VAL A 351 -12.50 -11.19 5.79
N ASP A 352 -13.49 -12.07 5.61
CA ASP A 352 -14.16 -12.76 6.71
C ASP A 352 -13.26 -13.89 7.24
N LEU A 353 -12.46 -13.57 8.26
CA LEU A 353 -11.49 -14.49 8.86
C LEU A 353 -12.19 -15.42 9.87
N ARG A 354 -12.31 -16.71 9.54
CA ARG A 354 -12.92 -17.73 10.41
C ARG A 354 -11.94 -18.86 10.73
N VAL A 355 -11.61 -19.02 12.00
CA VAL A 355 -10.79 -20.14 12.50
C VAL A 355 -11.57 -20.89 13.58
N PRO A 356 -11.64 -22.24 13.53
CA PRO A 356 -12.29 -23.01 14.58
C PRO A 356 -11.71 -22.69 15.97
N GLY A 357 -12.56 -22.30 16.91
CA GLY A 357 -12.16 -21.99 18.29
C GLY A 357 -11.58 -20.59 18.53
N LEU A 358 -11.46 -19.75 17.49
CA LEU A 358 -11.08 -18.34 17.60
C LEU A 358 -12.08 -17.43 16.90
N ARG A 359 -12.45 -16.34 17.59
CA ARG A 359 -13.16 -15.22 16.98
C ARG A 359 -12.15 -14.12 16.68
N ILE A 360 -12.16 -13.63 15.44
CA ILE A 360 -11.30 -12.55 14.98
C ILE A 360 -12.14 -11.27 14.94
N GLY A 361 -11.68 -10.24 15.66
CA GLY A 361 -12.29 -8.91 15.68
C GLY A 361 -11.69 -7.98 14.63
N ALA A 362 -12.32 -6.82 14.44
CA ALA A 362 -11.84 -5.79 13.52
C ALA A 362 -10.42 -5.29 13.85
N GLN A 363 -9.73 -4.76 12.83
CA GLN A 363 -8.39 -4.20 12.96
C GLN A 363 -8.38 -3.03 13.97
N LEU A 364 -7.46 -3.11 14.94
CA LEU A 364 -7.43 -2.18 16.08
C LEU A 364 -6.63 -0.88 15.82
N LEU A 365 -5.90 -0.83 14.71
CA LEU A 365 -5.12 0.32 14.26
C LEU A 365 -5.65 0.77 12.90
N SER A 366 -5.70 2.09 12.71
CA SER A 366 -6.12 2.71 11.45
C SER A 366 -5.16 3.80 11.05
#